data_AF-A0A2H9TKP3-F1
#
_entry.id   AF-A0A2H9TKP3-F1
#
_cell.length_a   1.000
_cell.length_b   1.000
_cell.length_c   1.000
_cell.angle_alpha   90.00
_cell.angle_beta   90.00
_cell.angle_gamma   90.00
#
_symmetry.space_group_name_H-M   'P 1'
#
loop_
_entity.id
_entity.type
_entity.pdbx_description
1 polymer ?
#
loop_
_entity_poly.entity_id
_entity_poly.type
_entity_poly.pdbx_seq_one_letter_code
_entity_poly.pdbx_strand_id
1 'polypeptide(L)'
;MTRDLPGNITRRPWTNSPGSKVLIGTPFCTTLFRAKPCRDKPISVERFLALFEIVLPWEVAPDSPERASVALDQAHYCKISAVARVWRDAEARADLCGPYAEQFATAFLMNLLGHLTELWKPSPALEEGQEIEPAYKLFGESYLRVLGQIYMVIGDDTPLFELLYGVPFIKGLFSLLYSPNQQEMEHISRILKMATHYLIHSERGHEFKVRTVGGLIESGIYYFRRSENSVTLRPIAILIDMAQM
;
A
#
# COMPACT_ATOMS: atom_id res chain seq x y z
N MET A 1 -18.27 -23.62 41.43
CA MET A 1 -18.71 -23.79 40.02
C MET A 1 -18.29 -22.56 39.26
N THR A 2 -17.03 -22.54 38.83
CA THR A 2 -16.38 -21.45 38.10
C THR A 2 -16.05 -22.00 36.72
N ARG A 3 -16.61 -21.38 35.68
CA ARG A 3 -16.37 -21.78 34.29
C ARG A 3 -15.00 -21.25 33.87
N ASP A 4 -14.16 -22.16 33.37
CA ASP A 4 -12.90 -21.88 32.72
C ASP A 4 -13.13 -21.10 31.41
N LEU A 5 -12.38 -20.01 31.23
CA LEU A 5 -12.22 -19.31 29.95
C LEU A 5 -10.98 -19.88 29.25
N PRO A 6 -11.02 -20.19 27.94
CA PRO A 6 -9.86 -20.69 27.23
C PRO A 6 -8.96 -19.56 26.73
N GLY A 7 -7.65 -19.77 26.87
CA GLY A 7 -6.67 -19.38 25.85
C GLY A 7 -6.21 -17.93 25.84
N ASN A 8 -5.18 -17.63 26.64
CA ASN A 8 -4.27 -16.50 26.41
C ASN A 8 -3.66 -16.60 25.00
N ILE A 9 -4.13 -15.77 24.06
CA ILE A 9 -3.41 -15.48 22.82
C ILE A 9 -2.23 -14.57 23.19
N THR A 10 -1.06 -15.18 23.35
CA THR A 10 0.21 -14.47 23.49
C THR A 10 0.50 -13.75 22.17
N ARG A 11 0.22 -12.44 22.12
CA ARG A 11 0.69 -11.56 21.05
C ARG A 11 2.22 -11.59 21.05
N ARG A 12 2.82 -12.20 20.03
CA ARG A 12 4.27 -12.07 19.81
C ARG A 12 4.59 -10.63 19.43
N PRO A 13 5.60 -10.00 20.05
CA PRO A 13 6.07 -8.70 19.62
C PRO A 13 6.72 -8.82 18.24
N TRP A 14 6.43 -7.86 17.37
CA TRP A 14 7.10 -7.70 16.08
C TRP A 14 8.59 -7.38 16.32
N THR A 15 9.44 -8.40 16.19
CA THR A 15 10.89 -8.21 16.17
C THR A 15 11.33 -7.90 14.74
N ASN A 16 11.68 -6.64 14.47
CA ASN A 16 12.47 -6.25 13.30
C ASN A 16 13.79 -7.03 13.34
N SER A 17 13.90 -8.07 12.52
CA SER A 17 15.18 -8.76 12.33
C SER A 17 16.03 -7.94 11.36
N PRO A 18 17.19 -7.41 11.79
CA PRO A 18 18.14 -6.75 10.91
C PRO A 18 18.86 -7.85 10.13
N GLY A 19 18.34 -8.19 8.94
CA GLY A 19 18.94 -9.28 8.15
C GLY A 19 18.10 -9.87 7.04
N SER A 20 17.01 -9.22 6.61
CA SER A 20 16.30 -9.63 5.38
C SER A 20 17.17 -9.36 4.16
N LYS A 21 18.12 -10.25 3.88
CA LYS A 21 18.74 -10.36 2.57
C LYS A 21 17.61 -10.54 1.57
N VAL A 22 17.46 -9.59 0.65
CA VAL A 22 16.57 -9.73 -0.52
C VAL A 22 16.95 -11.05 -1.18
N LEU A 23 16.07 -12.04 -1.12
CA LEU A 23 16.32 -13.40 -1.60
C LEU A 23 16.18 -13.46 -3.13
N ILE A 24 17.00 -12.68 -3.84
CA ILE A 24 17.26 -12.87 -5.26
C ILE A 24 18.07 -14.16 -5.38
N GLY A 25 17.38 -15.27 -5.72
CA GLY A 25 18.02 -16.58 -5.86
C GLY A 25 17.21 -17.77 -5.32
N THR A 26 16.07 -17.53 -4.66
CA THR A 26 15.15 -18.63 -4.36
C THR A 26 14.46 -19.14 -5.63
N PRO A 27 14.09 -20.43 -5.70
CA PRO A 27 13.31 -20.98 -6.81
C PRO A 27 12.00 -20.21 -7.09
N PHE A 28 11.50 -19.44 -6.11
CA PHE A 28 10.33 -18.58 -6.24
C PHE A 28 10.58 -17.32 -7.09
N CYS A 29 11.72 -16.64 -6.89
CA CYS A 29 12.13 -15.51 -7.73
C CYS A 29 12.29 -15.93 -9.19
N THR A 30 12.93 -17.08 -9.45
CA THR A 30 13.06 -17.64 -10.81
C THR A 30 11.71 -18.06 -11.43
N THR A 31 10.69 -18.35 -10.62
CA THR A 31 9.33 -18.63 -11.09
C THR A 31 8.58 -17.34 -11.46
N LEU A 32 8.76 -16.25 -10.68
CA LEU A 32 8.29 -14.90 -11.03
C LEU A 32 8.90 -14.41 -12.35
N PHE A 33 10.21 -14.56 -12.53
CA PHE A 33 10.91 -14.15 -13.76
C PHE A 33 10.61 -15.04 -14.99
N ARG A 34 9.98 -16.21 -14.80
CA ARG A 34 9.49 -17.08 -15.88
C ARG A 34 7.99 -16.94 -16.14
N ALA A 35 7.27 -16.18 -15.31
CA ALA A 35 5.88 -15.88 -15.57
C ALA A 35 5.80 -14.95 -16.78
N LYS A 36 5.66 -15.53 -17.99
CA LYS A 36 5.23 -14.75 -19.14
C LYS A 36 3.92 -14.06 -18.76
N PRO A 37 3.70 -12.80 -19.16
CA PRO A 37 2.40 -12.18 -19.01
C PRO A 37 1.40 -13.09 -19.74
N CYS A 38 0.63 -13.87 -18.97
CA CYS A 38 -0.46 -14.68 -19.49
C CYS A 38 -1.53 -13.70 -19.95
N ARG A 39 -1.36 -13.16 -21.16
CA ARG A 39 -2.25 -12.14 -21.74
C ARG A 39 -3.68 -12.66 -21.87
N ASP A 40 -3.85 -13.97 -22.05
CA ASP A 40 -5.14 -14.53 -22.50
C ASP A 40 -5.77 -15.56 -21.56
N LYS A 41 -5.11 -15.92 -20.45
CA LYS A 41 -5.69 -16.85 -19.47
C LYS A 41 -6.16 -16.11 -18.22
N PRO A 42 -7.35 -16.44 -17.67
CA PRO A 42 -7.75 -15.97 -16.35
C PRO A 42 -6.72 -16.44 -15.32
N ILE A 43 -6.34 -15.55 -14.41
CA ILE A 43 -5.54 -15.88 -13.24
C ILE A 43 -6.52 -16.07 -12.07
N SER A 44 -6.39 -17.17 -11.32
CA SER A 44 -7.20 -17.33 -10.11
C SER A 44 -6.79 -16.29 -9.07
N VAL A 45 -7.73 -15.91 -8.20
CA VAL A 45 -7.50 -14.89 -7.15
C VAL A 45 -6.38 -15.31 -6.21
N GLU A 46 -6.30 -16.59 -5.83
CA GLU A 46 -5.26 -17.13 -4.95
C GLU A 46 -3.89 -17.06 -5.59
N ARG A 47 -3.79 -17.39 -6.88
CA ARG A 47 -2.52 -17.31 -7.61
C ARG A 47 -2.09 -15.85 -7.77
N PHE A 48 -3.05 -14.95 -8.02
CA PHE A 48 -2.79 -13.52 -8.04
C PHE A 48 -2.25 -13.04 -6.69
N LEU A 49 -2.94 -13.36 -5.58
CA LEU A 49 -2.56 -12.91 -4.24
C LEU A 49 -1.19 -13.44 -3.82
N ALA A 50 -0.89 -14.72 -4.09
CA ALA A 50 0.43 -15.30 -3.81
C ALA A 50 1.57 -14.56 -4.54
N LEU A 51 1.32 -14.04 -5.74
CA LEU A 51 2.28 -13.18 -6.45
C LEU A 51 2.25 -11.74 -5.91
N PHE A 52 1.07 -11.28 -5.51
CA PHE A 52 0.84 -9.91 -5.10
C PHE A 52 1.46 -9.59 -3.74
N GLU A 53 1.53 -10.55 -2.83
CA GLU A 53 2.18 -10.41 -1.53
C GLU A 53 3.69 -10.17 -1.60
N ILE A 54 4.32 -10.53 -2.73
CA ILE A 54 5.78 -10.44 -2.89
C ILE A 54 6.17 -9.00 -3.19
N VAL A 55 6.57 -8.23 -2.18
CA VAL A 55 7.12 -6.88 -2.39
C VAL A 55 8.40 -6.99 -3.22
N LEU A 56 8.39 -6.35 -4.39
CA LEU A 56 9.52 -6.35 -5.32
C LEU A 56 10.42 -5.16 -5.00
N PRO A 57 11.76 -5.30 -5.08
CA PRO A 57 12.64 -4.18 -4.90
C PRO A 57 12.50 -3.17 -6.05
N TRP A 58 12.86 -1.91 -5.82
CA TRP A 58 12.85 -0.90 -6.90
C TRP A 58 14.02 -1.04 -7.88
N GLU A 59 15.18 -1.53 -7.41
CA GLU A 59 16.38 -1.78 -8.23
C GLU A 59 17.01 -3.14 -7.91
N VAL A 60 17.79 -3.66 -8.85
CA VAL A 60 18.68 -4.80 -8.61
C VAL A 60 20.02 -4.32 -8.04
N ALA A 61 20.73 -5.19 -7.30
CA ALA A 61 22.04 -4.83 -6.77
C ALA A 61 23.02 -4.45 -7.91
N PRO A 62 23.94 -3.49 -7.72
CA PRO A 62 24.80 -2.97 -8.79
C PRO A 62 25.70 -4.02 -9.46
N ASP A 63 26.01 -5.09 -8.76
CA ASP A 63 26.81 -6.25 -9.22
C ASP A 63 25.96 -7.33 -9.90
N SER A 64 24.64 -7.13 -10.01
CA SER A 64 23.74 -8.07 -10.67
C SER A 64 23.89 -8.04 -12.19
N PRO A 65 23.70 -9.16 -12.89
CA PRO A 65 23.67 -9.18 -14.35
C PRO A 65 22.59 -8.23 -14.90
N GLU A 66 22.85 -7.55 -16.01
CA GLU A 66 21.90 -6.62 -16.66
C GLU A 66 20.52 -7.24 -16.91
N ARG A 67 20.48 -8.54 -17.22
CA ARG A 67 19.24 -9.32 -17.39
C ARG A 67 18.33 -9.29 -16.15
N ALA A 68 18.89 -9.11 -14.96
CA ALA A 68 18.13 -9.03 -13.71
C ALA A 68 17.31 -7.73 -13.65
N SER A 69 17.86 -6.60 -14.11
CA SER A 69 17.17 -5.31 -14.16
C SER A 69 15.96 -5.38 -15.10
N VAL A 70 16.17 -5.86 -16.33
CA VAL A 70 15.10 -6.08 -17.32
C VAL A 70 14.01 -7.02 -16.78
N ALA A 71 14.40 -8.05 -16.04
CA ALA A 71 13.47 -9.00 -15.47
C ALA A 71 12.66 -8.40 -14.30
N LEU A 72 13.25 -7.49 -13.52
CA LEU A 72 12.59 -6.76 -12.44
C LEU A 72 11.53 -5.80 -12.98
N ASP A 73 11.86 -5.02 -14.02
CA ASP A 73 10.90 -4.15 -14.71
C ASP A 73 9.70 -4.93 -15.24
N GLN A 74 9.97 -6.07 -15.88
CA GLN A 74 8.92 -6.97 -16.36
C GLN A 74 8.06 -7.51 -15.22
N ALA A 75 8.65 -7.83 -14.06
CA ALA A 75 7.92 -8.31 -12.91
C ALA A 75 6.99 -7.23 -12.33
N HIS A 76 7.47 -5.99 -12.17
CA HIS A 76 6.66 -4.83 -11.76
C HIS A 76 5.48 -4.60 -12.72
N TYR A 77 5.76 -4.56 -14.02
CA TYR A 77 4.73 -4.38 -15.04
C TYR A 77 3.68 -5.50 -15.01
N CYS A 78 4.13 -6.77 -14.90
CA CYS A 78 3.22 -7.91 -14.82
C CYS A 78 2.33 -7.83 -13.58
N LYS A 79 2.90 -7.44 -12.44
CA LYS A 79 2.18 -7.33 -11.17
C LYS A 79 1.11 -6.27 -11.21
N ILE A 80 1.45 -5.04 -11.61
CA ILE A 80 0.49 -3.94 -11.78
C ILE A 80 -0.63 -4.32 -12.76
N SER A 81 -0.25 -4.90 -13.90
CA SER A 81 -1.21 -5.33 -14.92
C SER A 81 -2.16 -6.41 -14.40
N ALA A 82 -1.66 -7.33 -13.56
CA ALA A 82 -2.47 -8.36 -12.94
C ALA A 82 -3.49 -7.74 -11.97
N VAL A 83 -3.09 -6.80 -11.11
CA VAL A 83 -4.04 -6.11 -10.20
C VAL A 83 -5.14 -5.43 -10.99
N ALA A 84 -4.79 -4.65 -12.02
CA ALA A 84 -5.77 -3.93 -12.81
C ALA A 84 -6.74 -4.86 -13.54
N ARG A 85 -6.28 -6.04 -13.99
CA ARG A 85 -7.13 -7.06 -14.62
C ARG A 85 -8.07 -7.72 -13.63
N VAL A 86 -7.53 -8.19 -12.50
CA VAL A 86 -8.31 -8.85 -11.45
C VAL A 86 -9.36 -7.89 -10.89
N TRP A 87 -9.04 -6.60 -10.72
CA TRP A 87 -10.02 -5.61 -10.25
C TRP A 87 -11.14 -5.30 -11.24
N ARG A 88 -10.88 -5.41 -12.55
CA ARG A 88 -11.89 -5.20 -13.60
C ARG A 88 -12.82 -6.40 -13.77
N ASP A 89 -12.36 -7.58 -13.42
CA ASP A 89 -13.16 -8.79 -13.42
C ASP A 89 -14.14 -8.77 -12.23
N ALA A 90 -15.43 -8.96 -12.51
CA ALA A 90 -16.47 -8.79 -11.50
C ALA A 90 -16.47 -9.91 -10.44
N GLU A 91 -16.20 -11.14 -10.86
CA GLU A 91 -16.15 -12.32 -9.98
C GLU A 91 -14.91 -12.23 -9.09
N ALA A 92 -13.75 -11.98 -9.70
CA ALA A 92 -12.51 -11.84 -8.95
C ALA A 92 -12.54 -10.61 -8.01
N ARG A 93 -13.19 -9.51 -8.40
CA ARG A 93 -13.41 -8.36 -7.51
C ARG A 93 -14.32 -8.73 -6.33
N ALA A 94 -15.37 -9.51 -6.53
CA ALA A 94 -16.23 -9.96 -5.43
C ALA A 94 -15.43 -10.78 -4.40
N ASP A 95 -14.55 -11.66 -4.87
CA ASP A 95 -13.63 -12.44 -4.03
C ASP A 95 -12.65 -11.56 -3.25
N LEU A 96 -12.05 -10.57 -3.92
CA LEU A 96 -11.16 -9.59 -3.27
C LEU A 96 -11.88 -8.69 -2.27
N CYS A 97 -13.16 -8.40 -2.49
CA CYS A 97 -13.96 -7.61 -1.57
C CYS A 97 -14.47 -8.42 -0.37
N GLY A 98 -14.52 -9.75 -0.47
CA GLY A 98 -15.05 -10.66 0.55
C GLY A 98 -13.96 -11.55 1.17
N PRO A 99 -13.88 -12.85 0.81
CA PRO A 99 -13.04 -13.83 1.49
C PRO A 99 -11.54 -13.49 1.52
N TYR A 100 -11.04 -12.75 0.53
CA TYR A 100 -9.63 -12.38 0.44
C TYR A 100 -9.33 -10.93 0.80
N ALA A 101 -10.28 -10.20 1.36
CA ALA A 101 -10.17 -8.77 1.60
C ALA A 101 -8.97 -8.36 2.47
N GLU A 102 -8.75 -9.08 3.58
CA GLU A 102 -7.64 -8.80 4.49
C GLU A 102 -6.29 -9.01 3.79
N GLN A 103 -6.13 -10.17 3.17
CA GLN A 103 -4.91 -10.53 2.43
C GLN A 103 -4.62 -9.52 1.32
N PHE A 104 -5.65 -9.13 0.55
CA PHE A 104 -5.53 -8.16 -0.51
C PHE A 104 -5.14 -6.77 0.00
N ALA A 105 -5.84 -6.25 1.01
CA ALA A 105 -5.57 -4.93 1.58
C ALA A 105 -4.15 -4.86 2.17
N THR A 106 -3.73 -5.87 2.92
CA THR A 106 -2.39 -5.94 3.49
C THR A 106 -1.33 -5.98 2.38
N ALA A 107 -1.48 -6.88 1.40
CA ALA A 107 -0.54 -6.97 0.28
C ALA A 107 -0.48 -5.64 -0.50
N PHE A 108 -1.62 -4.99 -0.75
CA PHE A 108 -1.67 -3.72 -1.46
C PHE A 108 -0.89 -2.63 -0.72
N LEU A 109 -1.13 -2.49 0.59
CA LEU A 109 -0.44 -1.51 1.42
C LEU A 109 1.06 -1.78 1.47
N MET A 110 1.47 -3.05 1.61
CA MET A 110 2.88 -3.43 1.62
C MET A 110 3.59 -3.11 0.31
N ASN A 111 2.91 -3.21 -0.84
CA ASN A 111 3.48 -2.81 -2.12
C ASN A 111 3.59 -1.29 -2.29
N LEU A 112 2.67 -0.52 -1.70
CA LEU A 112 2.76 0.94 -1.70
C LEU A 112 3.87 1.44 -0.77
N LEU A 113 4.01 0.84 0.41
CA LEU A 113 5.04 1.21 1.38
C LEU A 113 6.43 0.65 1.02
N GLY A 114 6.49 -0.33 0.12
CA GLY A 114 7.74 -1.00 -0.23
C GLY A 114 8.50 -1.51 1.00
N HIS A 115 9.83 -1.64 0.84
CA HIS A 115 10.72 -1.76 1.98
C HIS A 115 11.15 -0.36 2.44
N LEU A 116 11.11 -0.07 3.75
CA LEU A 116 11.51 1.23 4.30
C LEU A 116 12.91 1.68 3.85
N THR A 117 13.82 0.73 3.60
CA THR A 117 15.19 0.98 3.10
C THR A 117 15.25 1.39 1.62
N GLU A 118 14.12 1.32 0.92
CA GLU A 118 14.01 1.54 -0.52
C GLU A 118 13.26 2.81 -0.88
N LEU A 119 12.41 3.32 0.01
CA LEU A 119 11.61 4.51 -0.24
C LEU A 119 12.47 5.77 -0.48
N TRP A 120 13.51 5.96 0.33
CA TRP A 120 14.26 7.22 0.28
C TRP A 120 15.71 6.96 -0.08
N LYS A 121 16.12 7.49 -1.24
CA LYS A 121 17.51 7.45 -1.70
C LYS A 121 18.07 8.85 -1.79
N PRO A 122 19.32 9.08 -1.34
CA PRO A 122 19.99 10.34 -1.62
C PRO A 122 20.12 10.51 -3.13
N SER A 123 19.72 11.68 -3.63
CA SER A 123 19.78 11.99 -5.05
C SER A 123 21.20 12.34 -5.46
N PRO A 124 21.80 11.66 -6.45
CA PRO A 124 23.12 12.01 -6.96
C PRO A 124 23.12 13.25 -7.86
N ALA A 125 21.94 13.73 -8.26
CA ALA A 125 21.75 14.83 -9.21
C ALA A 125 21.25 16.13 -8.55
N LEU A 126 20.94 16.09 -7.25
CA LEU A 126 20.46 17.23 -6.49
C LEU A 126 21.52 17.63 -5.45
N GLU A 127 21.37 18.83 -4.87
CA GLU A 127 22.25 19.30 -3.79
C GLU A 127 22.36 18.25 -2.67
N GLU A 128 23.53 18.25 -2.02
CA GLU A 128 23.87 17.31 -0.95
C GLU A 128 22.76 17.28 0.12
N GLY A 129 22.13 16.11 0.32
CA GLY A 129 21.05 15.91 1.29
C GLY A 129 19.62 15.92 0.73
N GLN A 130 19.41 16.11 -0.58
CA GLN A 130 18.08 15.94 -1.18
C GLN A 130 17.77 14.46 -1.49
N GLU A 131 16.67 13.97 -0.96
CA GLU A 131 16.18 12.60 -1.19
C GLU A 131 15.28 12.53 -2.44
N ILE A 132 15.25 11.36 -3.09
CA ILE A 132 14.31 11.02 -4.16
C ILE A 132 13.59 9.71 -3.83
N GLU A 133 12.36 9.61 -4.32
CA GLU A 133 11.61 8.35 -4.40
C GLU A 133 11.64 7.87 -5.86
N PRO A 134 12.56 6.96 -6.21
CA PRO A 134 12.72 6.49 -7.59
C PRO A 134 11.58 5.55 -8.02
N ALA A 135 10.95 4.85 -7.08
CA ALA A 135 9.90 3.87 -7.38
C ALA A 135 8.61 4.52 -7.89
N TYR A 136 8.34 5.77 -7.49
CA TYR A 136 7.08 6.45 -7.81
C TYR A 136 6.79 6.50 -9.32
N LYS A 137 7.76 6.97 -10.12
CA LYS A 137 7.60 7.08 -11.57
C LYS A 137 7.63 5.74 -12.29
N LEU A 138 8.29 4.74 -11.72
CA LEU A 138 8.42 3.42 -12.32
C LEU A 138 7.15 2.59 -12.15
N PHE A 139 6.57 2.60 -10.95
CA PHE A 139 5.39 1.79 -10.65
C PHE A 139 4.44 2.38 -9.60
N GLY A 140 4.92 3.22 -8.67
CA GLY A 140 4.09 3.79 -7.59
C GLY A 140 2.84 4.51 -8.09
N GLU A 141 2.96 5.32 -9.15
CA GLU A 141 1.81 6.00 -9.77
C GLU A 141 0.71 5.02 -10.21
N SER A 142 1.10 3.85 -10.73
CA SER A 142 0.15 2.86 -11.21
C SER A 142 -0.60 2.19 -10.07
N TYR A 143 0.07 1.88 -8.96
CA TYR A 143 -0.59 1.37 -7.75
C TYR A 143 -1.58 2.39 -7.19
N LEU A 144 -1.19 3.66 -7.10
CA LEU A 144 -2.07 4.73 -6.62
C LEU A 144 -3.27 4.95 -7.54
N ARG A 145 -3.08 4.86 -8.85
CA ARG A 145 -4.19 4.92 -9.80
C ARG A 145 -5.19 3.77 -9.60
N VAL A 146 -4.69 2.55 -9.38
CA VAL A 146 -5.54 1.39 -9.07
C VAL A 146 -6.24 1.57 -7.73
N LEU A 147 -5.55 2.06 -6.69
CA LEU A 147 -6.18 2.38 -5.41
C LEU A 147 -7.31 3.40 -5.57
N GLY A 148 -7.10 4.42 -6.40
CA GLY A 148 -8.14 5.37 -6.77
C GLY A 148 -9.38 4.69 -7.37
N GLN A 149 -9.17 3.74 -8.29
CA GLN A 149 -10.25 2.94 -8.88
C GLN A 149 -10.96 2.05 -7.87
N ILE A 150 -10.24 1.55 -6.87
CA ILE A 150 -10.82 0.74 -5.80
C ILE A 150 -11.79 1.60 -4.98
N TYR A 151 -11.34 2.75 -4.48
CA TYR A 151 -12.18 3.66 -3.69
C TYR A 151 -13.43 4.18 -4.43
N MET A 152 -13.39 4.28 -5.77
CA MET A 152 -14.55 4.72 -6.56
C MET A 152 -15.64 3.65 -6.70
N VAL A 153 -15.32 2.37 -6.53
CA VAL A 153 -16.21 1.24 -6.88
C VAL A 153 -16.56 0.37 -5.68
N ILE A 154 -15.75 0.39 -4.63
CA ILE A 154 -15.94 -0.46 -3.46
C ILE A 154 -17.26 -0.13 -2.74
N GLY A 155 -18.07 -1.16 -2.49
CA GLY A 155 -19.30 -1.03 -1.71
C GLY A 155 -18.98 -0.86 -0.23
N ASP A 156 -19.73 0.01 0.45
CA ASP A 156 -19.52 0.28 1.88
C ASP A 156 -19.90 -0.91 2.77
N ASP A 157 -20.67 -1.88 2.28
CA ASP A 157 -21.05 -3.13 2.94
C ASP A 157 -19.95 -4.23 2.89
N THR A 158 -18.86 -3.99 2.17
CA THR A 158 -17.81 -5.02 1.97
C THR A 158 -16.76 -5.05 3.09
N PRO A 159 -16.22 -6.24 3.44
CA PRO A 159 -15.06 -6.35 4.33
C PRO A 159 -13.85 -5.51 3.88
N LEU A 160 -13.58 -5.44 2.58
CA LEU A 160 -12.48 -4.64 2.04
C LEU A 160 -12.66 -3.14 2.34
N PHE A 161 -13.90 -2.63 2.36
CA PHE A 161 -14.16 -1.24 2.72
C PHE A 161 -13.69 -0.95 4.15
N GLU A 162 -14.06 -1.80 5.11
CA GLU A 162 -13.64 -1.63 6.51
C GLU A 162 -12.12 -1.63 6.69
N LEU A 163 -11.41 -2.42 5.87
CA LEU A 163 -9.96 -2.51 5.89
C LEU A 163 -9.29 -1.27 5.30
N LEU A 164 -9.76 -0.79 4.13
CA LEU A 164 -9.19 0.38 3.46
C LEU A 164 -9.47 1.69 4.21
N TYR A 165 -10.59 1.76 4.92
CA TYR A 165 -10.95 2.86 5.82
C TYR A 165 -10.54 2.61 7.27
N GLY A 166 -9.90 1.48 7.51
CA GLY A 166 -9.36 1.09 8.80
C GLY A 166 -8.12 1.92 9.15
N VAL A 167 -7.93 2.15 10.44
CA VAL A 167 -6.79 2.91 10.99
C VAL A 167 -5.43 2.42 10.44
N PRO A 168 -5.13 1.10 10.33
CA PRO A 168 -3.83 0.66 9.82
C PRO A 168 -3.56 1.08 8.38
N PHE A 169 -4.54 0.92 7.49
CA PHE A 169 -4.37 1.23 6.07
C PHE A 169 -4.22 2.73 5.85
N ILE A 170 -5.09 3.51 6.48
CA ILE A 170 -5.03 4.97 6.47
C ILE A 170 -3.69 5.47 7.03
N LYS A 171 -3.20 4.95 8.15
CA LYS A 171 -1.88 5.31 8.69
C LYS A 171 -0.76 5.10 7.68
N GLY A 172 -0.79 3.97 6.97
CA GLY A 172 0.19 3.71 5.91
C GLY A 172 0.08 4.73 4.76
N LEU A 173 -1.12 5.07 4.30
CA LEU A 173 -1.27 6.12 3.28
C LEU A 173 -0.75 7.48 3.77
N PHE A 174 -0.99 7.83 5.04
CA PHE A 174 -0.45 9.06 5.62
C PHE A 174 1.08 9.08 5.68
N SER A 175 1.74 7.95 5.90
CA SER A 175 3.21 7.91 5.82
C SER A 175 3.75 8.27 4.44
N LEU A 176 2.99 8.03 3.36
CA LEU A 176 3.38 8.39 2.00
C LEU A 176 3.26 9.89 1.71
N LEU A 177 2.57 10.66 2.56
CA LEU A 177 2.59 12.13 2.51
C LEU A 177 3.94 12.73 2.90
N TYR A 178 4.87 11.92 3.40
CA TYR A 178 6.25 12.33 3.68
C TYR A 178 7.23 11.93 2.57
N SER A 179 6.71 11.41 1.45
CA SER A 179 7.55 11.12 0.29
C SER A 179 8.30 12.38 -0.15
N PRO A 180 9.61 12.30 -0.45
CA PRO A 180 10.35 13.41 -1.04
C PRO A 180 9.87 13.75 -2.45
N ASN A 181 9.07 12.87 -3.07
CA ASN A 181 8.49 13.11 -4.39
C ASN A 181 7.16 13.87 -4.29
N GLN A 182 7.20 15.15 -4.66
CA GLN A 182 6.04 16.05 -4.66
C GLN A 182 4.84 15.50 -5.46
N GLN A 183 5.07 14.80 -6.57
CA GLN A 183 3.99 14.23 -7.39
C GLN A 183 3.29 13.08 -6.67
N GLU A 184 4.05 12.25 -5.97
CA GLU A 184 3.49 11.18 -5.14
C GLU A 184 2.64 11.75 -4.01
N MET A 185 3.17 12.73 -3.29
CA MET A 185 2.43 13.42 -2.23
C MET A 185 1.10 13.98 -2.72
N GLU A 186 1.09 14.64 -3.88
CA GLU A 186 -0.13 15.18 -4.49
C GLU A 186 -1.12 14.09 -4.89
N HIS A 187 -0.63 12.94 -5.37
CA HIS A 187 -1.47 11.80 -5.72
C HIS A 187 -2.10 11.17 -4.47
N ILE A 188 -1.31 10.94 -3.42
CA ILE A 188 -1.79 10.44 -2.12
C ILE A 188 -2.82 11.41 -1.52
N SER A 189 -2.55 12.71 -1.57
CA SER A 189 -3.46 13.74 -1.07
C SER A 189 -4.82 13.68 -1.78
N ARG A 190 -4.83 13.50 -3.10
CA ARG A 190 -6.07 13.33 -3.88
C ARG A 190 -6.82 12.07 -3.48
N ILE A 191 -6.13 10.95 -3.28
CA ILE A 191 -6.74 9.68 -2.85
C ILE A 191 -7.37 9.83 -1.46
N LEU A 192 -6.66 10.45 -0.51
CA LEU A 192 -7.18 10.69 0.84
C LEU A 192 -8.40 11.62 0.85
N LYS A 193 -8.38 12.69 0.04
CA LYS A 193 -9.54 13.59 -0.12
C LYS A 193 -10.74 12.85 -0.71
N MET A 194 -10.53 12.03 -1.75
CA MET A 194 -11.58 11.22 -2.35
C MET A 194 -12.13 10.18 -1.36
N ALA A 195 -11.26 9.46 -0.66
CA ALA A 195 -11.66 8.48 0.34
C ALA A 195 -12.52 9.14 1.42
N THR A 196 -12.08 10.28 1.93
CA THR A 196 -12.83 11.06 2.95
C THR A 196 -14.18 11.51 2.44
N HIS A 197 -14.23 12.09 1.24
CA HIS A 197 -15.49 12.53 0.64
C HIS A 197 -16.49 11.37 0.57
N TYR A 198 -16.04 10.19 0.13
CA TYR A 198 -16.89 9.00 0.10
C TYR A 198 -17.32 8.56 1.52
N LEU A 199 -16.40 8.58 2.49
CA LEU A 199 -16.70 8.22 3.89
C LEU A 199 -17.80 9.11 4.49
N ILE A 200 -17.72 10.43 4.28
CA ILE A 200 -18.70 11.41 4.76
C ILE A 200 -20.10 11.08 4.22
N HIS A 201 -20.18 10.70 2.95
CA HIS A 201 -21.45 10.42 2.26
C HIS A 201 -21.92 8.96 2.38
N SER A 202 -21.11 8.04 2.91
CA SER A 202 -21.50 6.63 3.08
C SER A 202 -22.69 6.46 4.04
N GLU A 203 -23.49 5.40 3.87
CA GLU A 203 -24.63 5.12 4.75
C GLU A 203 -24.21 4.40 6.05
N ARG A 204 -22.93 4.02 6.15
CA ARG A 204 -22.32 3.44 7.35
C ARG A 204 -22.59 4.29 8.60
N GLY A 205 -22.82 3.58 9.71
CA GLY A 205 -23.17 4.19 10.99
C GLY A 205 -22.17 5.25 11.46
N HIS A 206 -22.70 6.27 12.14
CA HIS A 206 -21.95 7.43 12.64
C HIS A 206 -20.68 7.05 13.43
N GLU A 207 -20.73 5.96 14.20
CA GLU A 207 -19.59 5.43 14.95
C GLU A 207 -18.39 5.06 14.06
N PHE A 208 -18.63 4.43 12.91
CA PHE A 208 -17.56 4.06 11.97
C PHE A 208 -16.85 5.31 11.44
N LYS A 209 -17.63 6.30 11.01
CA LYS A 209 -17.10 7.58 10.51
C LYS A 209 -16.28 8.29 11.58
N VAL A 210 -16.80 8.39 12.81
CA VAL A 210 -16.10 9.02 13.94
C VAL A 210 -14.79 8.29 14.25
N ARG A 211 -14.79 6.95 14.27
CA ARG A 211 -13.58 6.16 14.52
C ARG A 211 -12.53 6.35 13.44
N THR A 212 -12.93 6.35 12.17
CA THR A 212 -12.01 6.55 11.05
C THR A 212 -11.47 7.98 11.02
N VAL A 213 -12.31 8.99 11.22
CA VAL A 213 -11.90 10.40 11.33
C VAL A 213 -11.01 10.64 12.56
N GLY A 214 -11.34 10.07 13.70
CA GLY A 214 -10.49 10.10 14.89
C GLY A 214 -9.13 9.48 14.62
N GLY A 215 -9.09 8.31 13.97
CA GLY A 215 -7.86 7.66 13.53
C GLY A 215 -7.05 8.51 12.54
N LEU A 216 -7.70 9.20 11.60
CA LEU A 216 -7.09 10.14 10.66
C LEU A 216 -6.40 11.30 11.41
N ILE A 217 -7.11 11.90 12.37
CA ILE A 217 -6.60 13.00 13.20
C ILE A 217 -5.42 12.52 14.06
N GLU A 218 -5.56 11.39 14.77
CA GLU A 218 -4.48 10.82 15.58
C GLU A 218 -3.23 10.53 14.74
N SER A 219 -3.41 10.05 13.51
CA SER A 219 -2.30 9.79 12.58
C SER A 219 -1.61 11.08 12.20
N GLY A 220 -2.37 12.10 11.78
CA GLY A 220 -1.82 13.42 11.48
C GLY A 220 -1.06 14.03 12.67
N ILE A 221 -1.61 13.94 13.88
CA ILE A 221 -0.96 14.41 15.11
C ILE A 221 0.31 13.61 15.42
N TYR A 222 0.25 12.28 15.32
CA TYR A 222 1.38 11.39 15.59
C TYR A 222 2.56 11.74 14.68
N TYR A 223 2.32 11.90 13.39
CA TYR A 223 3.37 12.22 12.44
C TYR A 223 3.85 13.68 12.56
N PHE A 224 2.95 14.63 12.87
CA PHE A 224 3.34 16.01 13.19
C PHE A 224 4.30 16.09 14.40
N ARG A 225 4.05 15.29 15.45
CA ARG A 225 4.92 15.24 16.63
C ARG A 225 6.26 14.56 16.36
N ARG A 226 6.33 13.64 15.41
CA ARG A 226 7.56 12.93 15.06
C ARG A 226 8.46 13.70 14.08
N SER A 227 7.96 14.73 13.42
CA SER A 227 8.73 15.54 12.47
C SER A 227 9.61 16.60 13.15
N GLU A 228 10.34 16.23 14.20
CA GLU A 228 11.19 17.16 14.98
C GLU A 228 12.32 17.83 14.17
N ASN A 229 12.54 17.47 12.90
CA ASN A 229 13.65 18.01 12.09
C ASN A 229 13.29 18.69 10.75
N SER A 230 12.02 18.71 10.31
CA SER A 230 11.62 19.43 9.10
C SER A 230 10.10 19.36 8.93
N VAL A 231 9.43 20.46 9.23
CA VAL A 231 7.98 20.56 9.28
C VAL A 231 7.38 20.53 7.88
N THR A 232 6.47 19.60 7.62
CA THR A 232 5.37 19.85 6.67
C THR A 232 4.04 19.70 7.40
N LEU A 233 3.38 20.84 7.65
CA LEU A 233 1.99 20.98 8.15
C LEU A 233 0.93 20.35 7.20
N ARG A 234 1.34 19.61 6.17
CA ARG A 234 0.50 19.16 5.06
C ARG A 234 -0.53 18.10 5.47
N PRO A 235 -0.21 17.11 6.33
CA PRO A 235 -1.25 16.21 6.87
C PRO A 235 -2.31 16.97 7.67
N ILE A 236 -1.92 18.00 8.41
CA ILE A 236 -2.86 18.85 9.17
C ILE A 236 -3.69 19.71 8.22
N ALA A 237 -3.10 20.29 7.18
CA ALA A 237 -3.83 21.05 6.17
C ALA A 237 -4.88 20.19 5.45
N ILE A 238 -4.55 18.95 5.11
CA ILE A 238 -5.51 17.98 4.55
C ILE A 238 -6.62 17.68 5.55
N LEU A 239 -6.30 17.48 6.83
CA LEU A 239 -7.32 17.26 7.88
C LEU A 239 -8.21 18.48 8.10
N ILE A 240 -7.67 19.70 8.00
CA ILE A 240 -8.43 20.96 8.09
C ILE A 240 -9.34 21.12 6.88
N ASP A 241 -8.82 20.92 5.66
CA ASP A 241 -9.63 20.88 4.43
C ASP A 241 -10.76 19.86 4.57
N MET A 242 -10.47 18.66 5.07
CA MET A 242 -11.44 17.60 5.30
C MET A 242 -12.49 17.94 6.35
N ALA A 243 -12.15 18.75 7.36
CA ALA A 243 -13.10 19.21 8.38
C ALA A 243 -14.00 20.36 7.91
N GLN A 244 -13.67 20.99 6.78
CA GLN A 244 -14.45 22.08 6.17
C GLN A 244 -15.40 21.61 5.05
N MET A 245 -15.29 20.34 4.64
CA MET A 245 -16.17 19.68 3.66
C MET A 245 -17.34 18.98 4.36
#